data_AF-A0A497BJM2-F1
#
_entry.id   AF-A0A497BJM2-F1
#
_cell.length_a   1.000
_cell.length_b   1.000
_cell.length_c   1.000
_cell.angle_alpha   90.00
_cell.angle_beta   90.00
_cell.angle_gamma   90.00
#
_symmetry.space_group_name_H-M   'P 1'
#
loop_
_entity.id
_entity.type
_entity.pdbx_description
1 polymer ?
#
loop_
_entity_poly.entity_id
_entity_poly.type
_entity_poly.pdbx_seq_one_letter_code
_entity_poly.pdbx_strand_id
1 'polypeptide(L)'
;MKIMDTGFKITGEVTFRVKRADGSILETTLHNMVVNYGLVGITTMLTTGVGFSPMTDLAMGDSSVAAALGDTALGNELRRDTAVVAQLPFPEDNKIQYQIEHAQGAVVGTFSEAGLFDQATLGGKMFNRLVFADLVVGAGDTLTVTWLIEVRNA
;
A
#
# COMPACT_ATOMS: atom_id res chain seq x y z
N MET A 1 -25.11 31.18 -4.68
CA MET A 1 -23.74 30.93 -4.16
C MET A 1 -23.39 29.50 -4.52
N LYS A 2 -22.53 29.29 -5.52
CA LYS A 2 -22.06 27.95 -5.88
C LYS A 2 -21.10 27.57 -4.75
N ILE A 3 -21.49 26.62 -3.90
CA ILE A 3 -20.57 26.04 -2.93
C ILE A 3 -19.47 25.41 -3.79
N MET A 4 -18.29 26.04 -3.81
CA MET A 4 -17.09 25.35 -4.28
C MET A 4 -16.96 24.13 -3.38
N ASP A 5 -16.66 22.97 -3.96
CA ASP A 5 -16.48 21.74 -3.22
C ASP A 5 -15.20 21.88 -2.37
N THR A 6 -15.32 22.51 -1.20
CA THR A 6 -14.22 22.80 -0.28
C THR A 6 -13.97 21.56 0.56
N GLY A 7 -13.19 20.63 0.01
CA GLY A 7 -12.78 19.40 0.69
C GLY A 7 -11.33 19.06 0.43
N PHE A 8 -10.83 18.06 1.15
CA PHE A 8 -9.55 17.41 0.89
C PHE A 8 -9.74 15.90 0.88
N LYS A 9 -8.85 15.19 0.21
CA LYS A 9 -8.86 13.75 0.06
C LYS A 9 -7.53 13.17 0.50
N ILE A 10 -7.60 11.95 1.02
CA ILE A 10 -6.44 11.10 1.21
C ILE A 10 -6.53 10.02 0.15
N THR A 11 -5.58 10.03 -0.78
CA THR A 11 -5.50 9.06 -1.86
C THR A 11 -4.28 8.19 -1.66
N GLY A 12 -4.41 6.92 -2.03
CA GLY A 12 -3.27 6.04 -2.08
C GLY A 12 -3.17 5.36 -3.43
N GLU A 13 -1.94 5.15 -3.85
CA GLU A 13 -1.58 4.54 -5.12
C GLU A 13 -0.44 3.55 -4.87
N VAL A 14 -0.57 2.34 -5.42
CA VAL A 14 0.48 1.34 -5.39
C VAL A 14 0.92 1.03 -6.81
N THR A 15 2.23 1.02 -7.00
CA THR A 15 2.89 0.63 -8.24
C THR A 15 3.66 -0.67 -8.00
N PHE A 16 3.31 -1.70 -8.74
CA PHE A 16 4.06 -2.95 -8.81
C PHE A 16 4.89 -2.95 -10.09
N ARG A 17 6.21 -3.09 -9.95
CA ARG A 17 7.15 -3.17 -11.06
C ARG A 17 7.88 -4.50 -11.02
N VAL A 18 7.54 -5.40 -11.94
CA VAL A 18 8.20 -6.69 -12.13
C VAL A 18 9.16 -6.57 -13.31
N LYS A 19 10.47 -6.67 -13.04
CA LYS A 19 11.48 -6.79 -14.09
C LYS A 19 11.75 -8.28 -14.29
N ARG A 20 11.48 -8.74 -15.51
CA ARG A 20 11.65 -10.14 -15.92
C ARG A 20 13.12 -10.48 -16.14
N ALA A 21 13.43 -11.77 -16.11
CA ALA A 21 14.77 -12.28 -16.40
C ALA A 21 15.31 -11.87 -17.79
N ASP A 22 14.43 -11.71 -18.78
CA ASP A 22 14.78 -11.25 -20.14
C ASP A 22 14.98 -9.73 -20.24
N GLY A 23 14.80 -9.01 -19.13
CA GLY A 23 14.94 -7.56 -19.05
C GLY A 23 13.66 -6.78 -19.34
N SER A 24 12.57 -7.43 -19.77
CA SER A 24 11.26 -6.77 -19.95
C SER A 24 10.69 -6.32 -18.60
N ILE A 25 9.87 -5.27 -18.61
CA ILE A 25 9.27 -4.69 -17.40
C ILE A 25 7.76 -4.73 -17.55
N LEU A 26 7.10 -5.32 -16.55
CA LEU A 26 5.68 -5.17 -16.30
C LEU A 26 5.53 -4.15 -15.17
N GLU A 27 4.77 -3.08 -15.41
CA GLU A 27 4.49 -2.06 -14.42
C GLU A 27 2.98 -1.82 -14.38
N THR A 28 2.39 -1.84 -13.19
CA THR A 28 0.97 -1.56 -13.00
C THR A 28 0.77 -0.68 -11.78
N THR A 29 -0.10 0.32 -11.92
CA THR A 29 -0.38 1.34 -10.92
C THR A 29 -1.88 1.34 -10.62
N LEU A 30 -2.23 1.25 -9.34
CA LEU A 30 -3.60 0.98 -8.89
C LEU A 30 -3.93 1.82 -7.66
N HIS A 31 -5.19 2.21 -7.52
CA HIS A 31 -5.68 2.89 -6.33
C HIS A 31 -6.18 1.90 -5.28
N ASN A 32 -5.94 2.22 -4.01
CA ASN A 32 -6.43 1.43 -2.89
C ASN A 32 -7.66 2.04 -2.21
N MET A 33 -8.31 1.22 -1.39
CA MET A 33 -9.32 1.68 -0.45
C MET A 33 -8.70 1.79 0.95
N VAL A 34 -8.86 2.94 1.59
CA VAL A 34 -8.51 3.10 3.02
C VAL A 34 -9.62 2.45 3.85
N VAL A 35 -9.26 1.53 4.74
CA VAL A 35 -10.24 0.83 5.60
C VAL A 35 -10.57 1.68 6.82
N ASN A 36 -11.61 1.29 7.58
CA ASN A 36 -12.07 2.04 8.75
C ASN A 36 -10.96 2.33 9.75
N TYR A 37 -10.06 1.37 9.99
CA TYR A 37 -8.92 1.56 10.90
C TYR A 37 -7.98 2.67 10.42
N GLY A 38 -7.68 2.73 9.12
CA GLY A 38 -6.85 3.79 8.54
C GLY A 38 -7.47 5.17 8.71
N LEU A 39 -8.79 5.30 8.46
CA LEU A 39 -9.52 6.56 8.67
C LEU A 39 -9.50 7.01 10.14
N VAL A 40 -9.74 6.09 11.08
CA VAL A 40 -9.62 6.36 12.52
C VAL A 40 -8.20 6.79 12.87
N GLY A 41 -7.19 6.14 12.29
CA GLY A 41 -5.79 6.51 12.46
C GLY A 41 -5.48 7.94 12.07
N ILE A 42 -5.94 8.37 10.89
CA ILE A 42 -5.79 9.75 10.43
C ILE A 42 -6.41 10.73 11.42
N THR A 43 -7.65 10.48 11.85
CA THR A 43 -8.31 11.36 12.83
C THR A 43 -7.59 11.37 14.18
N THR A 44 -7.06 10.23 14.61
CA THR A 44 -6.26 10.11 15.85
C THR A 44 -5.02 10.99 15.74
N MET A 45 -4.25 10.88 14.65
CA MET A 45 -3.07 11.71 14.41
C MET A 45 -3.39 13.21 14.41
N LEU A 46 -4.54 13.62 13.86
CA LEU A 46 -4.98 15.03 13.88
C LEU A 46 -5.44 15.51 15.27
N THR A 47 -5.99 14.62 16.10
CA THR A 47 -6.52 14.98 17.43
C THR A 47 -5.47 14.99 18.53
N THR A 48 -4.58 14.00 18.55
CA THR A 48 -3.64 13.78 19.66
C THR A 48 -2.19 13.85 19.23
N GLY A 49 -1.89 13.74 17.92
CA GLY A 49 -0.52 13.64 17.40
C GLY A 49 0.22 12.35 17.77
N VAL A 50 -0.36 11.51 18.63
CA VAL A 50 0.20 10.25 19.15
C VAL A 50 -0.93 9.22 19.35
N GLY A 51 -0.62 7.93 19.29
CA GLY A 51 -1.62 6.87 19.50
C GLY A 51 -2.06 6.13 18.24
N PHE A 52 -1.44 6.44 17.11
CA PHE A 52 -1.46 5.60 15.92
C PHE A 52 -0.05 5.14 15.60
N SER A 53 0.15 3.82 15.50
CA SER A 53 1.44 3.27 15.12
C SER A 53 1.74 3.64 13.66
N PRO A 54 2.97 4.07 13.33
CA PRO A 54 3.34 4.33 11.94
C PRO A 54 3.13 3.08 11.08
N MET A 55 2.64 3.27 9.86
CA MET A 55 2.71 2.20 8.87
C MET A 55 4.19 1.98 8.51
N THR A 56 4.63 0.74 8.50
CA THR A 56 6.03 0.38 8.19
C THR A 56 6.13 -0.82 7.27
N ASP A 57 5.06 -1.57 7.09
CA ASP A 57 5.10 -2.86 6.43
C ASP A 57 4.09 -2.93 5.29
N LEU A 58 4.43 -3.68 4.25
CA LEU A 58 3.55 -3.99 3.13
C LEU A 58 3.36 -5.51 3.11
N ALA A 59 2.11 -5.92 3.04
CA ALA A 59 1.76 -7.33 2.85
C ALA A 59 1.20 -7.58 1.45
N MET A 60 1.43 -8.78 0.93
CA MET A 60 0.87 -9.28 -0.31
C MET A 60 0.22 -10.65 -0.09
N GLY A 61 -0.87 -10.90 -0.81
CA GLY A 61 -1.67 -12.10 -0.71
C GLY A 61 -2.26 -12.53 -2.05
N ASP A 62 -3.08 -13.59 -2.04
CA ASP A 62 -3.70 -14.18 -3.23
C ASP A 62 -5.24 -14.24 -3.19
N SER A 63 -5.89 -13.56 -2.23
CA SER A 63 -7.34 -13.48 -2.21
C SER A 63 -7.89 -12.57 -3.30
N SER A 64 -8.85 -13.09 -4.06
CA SER A 64 -9.65 -12.34 -5.04
C SER A 64 -10.94 -11.74 -4.44
N VAL A 65 -11.17 -11.89 -3.13
CA VAL A 65 -12.34 -11.32 -2.46
C VAL A 65 -12.19 -9.81 -2.36
N ALA A 66 -13.07 -9.06 -3.02
CA ALA A 66 -13.06 -7.61 -3.06
C ALA A 66 -12.85 -6.95 -1.68
N ALA A 67 -12.06 -5.88 -1.64
CA ALA A 67 -11.79 -5.14 -0.42
C ALA A 67 -13.07 -4.54 0.17
N ALA A 68 -13.24 -4.66 1.49
CA ALA A 68 -14.34 -4.09 2.26
C ALA A 68 -13.82 -3.12 3.33
N LEU A 69 -14.61 -2.10 3.67
CA LEU A 69 -14.23 -1.06 4.65
C LEU A 69 -13.94 -1.64 6.04
N GLY A 70 -14.52 -2.79 6.36
CA GLY A 70 -14.34 -3.50 7.62
C GLY A 70 -13.15 -4.45 7.66
N ASP A 71 -12.41 -4.60 6.57
CA ASP A 71 -11.28 -5.52 6.54
C ASP A 71 -10.20 -5.09 7.54
N THR A 72 -9.75 -6.03 8.36
CA THR A 72 -8.65 -5.84 9.32
C THR A 72 -7.38 -6.57 8.94
N ALA A 73 -7.43 -7.40 7.89
CA ALA A 73 -6.34 -8.18 7.33
C ALA A 73 -6.57 -8.42 5.83
N LEU A 74 -5.54 -8.94 5.15
CA LEU A 74 -5.70 -9.52 3.81
C LEU A 74 -6.59 -10.77 3.87
N GLY A 75 -7.20 -11.13 2.74
CA GLY A 75 -8.05 -12.32 2.65
C GLY A 75 -7.24 -13.61 2.79
N ASN A 76 -6.04 -13.64 2.22
CA ASN A 76 -5.03 -14.66 2.45
C ASN A 76 -3.63 -14.05 2.28
N GLU A 77 -3.00 -13.69 3.40
CA GLU A 77 -1.65 -13.14 3.41
C GLU A 77 -0.60 -14.23 3.14
N LEU A 78 0.24 -14.01 2.12
CA LEU A 78 1.36 -14.90 1.81
C LEU A 78 2.69 -14.34 2.31
N ARG A 79 2.79 -13.01 2.40
CA ARG A 79 4.03 -12.33 2.73
C ARG A 79 3.78 -10.96 3.33
N ARG A 80 4.71 -10.54 4.19
CA ARG A 80 4.82 -9.19 4.72
C ARG A 80 6.28 -8.81 4.90
N ASP A 81 6.66 -7.65 4.41
CA ASP A 81 8.02 -7.10 4.58
C ASP A 81 7.97 -5.65 5.04
N THR A 82 9.01 -5.25 5.76
CA THR A 82 9.22 -3.86 6.16
C THR A 82 9.68 -3.01 4.99
N ALA A 83 8.99 -1.91 4.76
CA ALA A 83 9.28 -0.94 3.71
C ALA A 83 10.29 0.11 4.17
N VAL A 84 11.03 0.64 3.22
CA VAL A 84 11.71 1.93 3.39
C VAL A 84 10.64 3.02 3.30
N VAL A 85 10.48 3.78 4.38
CA VAL A 85 9.46 4.84 4.50
C VAL A 85 10.12 6.21 4.43
N ALA A 86 9.61 7.07 3.56
CA ALA A 86 10.10 8.44 3.41
C ALA A 86 8.95 9.40 3.09
N GLN A 87 8.94 10.57 3.74
CA GLN A 87 8.20 11.72 3.20
C GLN A 87 8.98 12.24 1.98
N LEU A 88 8.27 12.54 0.90
CA LEU A 88 8.91 13.10 -0.29
C LEU A 88 9.40 14.54 -0.05
N PRO A 89 10.42 15.00 -0.78
CA PRO A 89 10.85 16.39 -0.71
C PRO A 89 9.84 17.33 -1.40
N PHE A 90 9.87 18.61 -1.03
CA PHE A 90 9.12 19.67 -1.69
C PHE A 90 9.36 19.65 -3.22
N PRO A 91 8.32 19.78 -4.07
CA PRO A 91 6.94 20.18 -3.75
C PRO A 91 5.96 19.03 -3.47
N GLU A 92 6.44 17.80 -3.34
CA GLU A 92 5.63 16.58 -3.14
C GLU A 92 5.58 16.17 -1.66
N ASP A 93 5.94 17.07 -0.75
CA ASP A 93 6.04 16.82 0.69
C ASP A 93 4.69 16.56 1.39
N ASN A 94 3.60 16.66 0.64
CA ASN A 94 2.28 16.14 0.99
C ASN A 94 2.11 14.63 0.74
N LYS A 95 3.17 13.93 0.30
CA LYS A 95 3.20 12.49 0.02
C LYS A 95 4.16 11.73 0.93
N ILE A 96 3.74 10.53 1.30
CA ILE A 96 4.56 9.52 1.97
C ILE A 96 4.77 8.34 1.02
N GLN A 97 6.02 7.95 0.84
CA GLN A 97 6.41 6.78 0.05
C GLN A 97 6.78 5.61 0.98
N TYR A 98 6.26 4.44 0.64
CA TYR A 98 6.64 3.14 1.18
C TYR A 98 7.20 2.32 0.02
N GLN A 99 8.47 1.91 0.09
CA GLN A 99 9.09 1.13 -0.97
C GLN A 99 9.71 -0.16 -0.44
N ILE A 100 9.47 -1.25 -1.16
CA ILE A 100 10.18 -2.52 -0.99
C ILE A 100 10.76 -2.95 -2.33
N GLU A 101 11.98 -3.45 -2.27
CA GLU A 101 12.66 -4.07 -3.39
C GLU A 101 12.98 -5.53 -3.04
N HIS A 102 12.44 -6.44 -3.84
CA HIS A 102 12.74 -7.86 -3.78
C HIS A 102 13.74 -8.20 -4.87
N ALA A 103 14.91 -8.67 -4.44
CA ALA A 103 15.91 -9.24 -5.33
C ALA A 103 15.37 -10.50 -6.02
N GLN A 104 16.07 -10.92 -7.07
CA GLN A 104 15.73 -12.09 -7.85
C GLN A 104 15.53 -13.32 -6.96
N GLY A 105 14.37 -13.98 -7.09
CA GLY A 105 14.03 -15.18 -6.34
C GLY A 105 13.68 -14.96 -4.87
N ALA A 106 13.72 -13.71 -4.35
CA ALA A 106 13.31 -13.42 -2.97
C ALA A 106 11.80 -13.57 -2.77
N VAL A 107 11.03 -13.35 -3.84
CA VAL A 107 9.57 -13.53 -3.91
C VAL A 107 9.24 -14.26 -5.20
N VAL A 108 8.48 -15.35 -5.09
CA VAL A 108 8.00 -16.15 -6.22
C VAL A 108 6.57 -16.56 -5.94
N GLY A 109 5.68 -16.36 -6.90
CA GLY A 109 4.28 -16.71 -6.76
C GLY A 109 3.36 -15.79 -7.56
N THR A 110 2.08 -15.96 -7.30
CA THR A 110 1.01 -15.12 -7.85
C THR A 110 0.37 -14.36 -6.71
N PHE A 111 0.22 -13.05 -6.88
CA PHE A 111 -0.40 -12.16 -5.90
C PHE A 111 -1.59 -11.44 -6.52
N SER A 112 -2.65 -11.24 -5.75
CA SER A 112 -3.87 -10.56 -6.20
C SER A 112 -4.44 -9.60 -5.15
N GLU A 113 -3.75 -9.41 -4.02
CA GLU A 113 -4.08 -8.39 -3.04
C GLU A 113 -2.84 -7.84 -2.33
N ALA A 114 -2.95 -6.63 -1.79
CA ALA A 114 -1.92 -6.03 -0.96
C ALA A 114 -2.50 -5.00 0.03
N GLY A 115 -1.70 -4.63 1.03
CA GLY A 115 -2.07 -3.61 2.03
C GLY A 115 -0.88 -3.13 2.85
N LEU A 116 -1.01 -1.93 3.43
CA LEU A 116 -0.06 -1.37 4.40
C LEU A 116 -0.47 -1.69 5.83
N PHE A 117 0.53 -1.97 6.66
CA PHE A 117 0.37 -2.37 8.05
C PHE A 117 1.37 -1.66 8.99
N ASP A 118 1.00 -1.57 10.27
CA ASP A 118 1.80 -0.96 11.33
C ASP A 118 2.83 -1.88 12.01
N GLN A 119 2.83 -3.16 11.66
CA GLN A 119 3.70 -4.16 12.27
C GLN A 119 4.09 -5.25 11.28
N ALA A 120 5.34 -5.70 11.39
CA ALA A 120 5.94 -6.77 10.59
C ALA A 120 5.43 -8.17 10.93
N THR A 121 4.71 -8.35 12.04
CA THR A 121 4.15 -9.65 12.45
C THR A 121 2.66 -9.75 12.14
N LEU A 122 2.20 -10.98 11.86
CA LEU A 122 0.77 -11.28 11.74
C LEU A 122 0.01 -10.75 12.96
N GLY A 123 -1.06 -9.98 12.71
CA GLY A 123 -1.85 -9.29 13.73
C GLY A 123 -1.71 -7.76 13.76
N GLY A 124 -0.74 -7.21 12.99
CA GLY A 124 -0.68 -5.77 12.72
C GLY A 124 -1.97 -5.23 12.12
N LYS A 125 -2.26 -3.95 12.34
CA LYS A 125 -3.46 -3.28 11.87
C LYS A 125 -3.29 -2.77 10.45
N MET A 126 -4.27 -3.05 9.61
CA MET A 126 -4.27 -2.69 8.19
C MET A 126 -4.78 -1.26 7.99
N PHE A 127 -4.04 -0.44 7.26
CA PHE A 127 -4.45 0.92 6.91
C PHE A 127 -5.31 0.96 5.64
N ASN A 128 -4.94 0.15 4.66
CA ASN A 128 -5.60 0.08 3.37
C ASN A 128 -5.49 -1.32 2.77
N ARG A 129 -6.38 -1.60 1.82
CA ARG A 129 -6.35 -2.83 1.03
C ARG A 129 -6.72 -2.52 -0.40
N LEU A 130 -6.17 -3.31 -1.32
CA LEU A 130 -6.68 -3.43 -2.67
C LEU A 130 -6.60 -4.88 -3.13
N VAL A 131 -7.46 -5.22 -4.08
CA VAL A 131 -7.45 -6.46 -4.83
C VAL A 131 -7.24 -6.11 -6.29
N PHE A 132 -6.43 -6.89 -7.00
CA PHE A 132 -6.00 -6.65 -8.36
C PHE A 132 -5.93 -7.94 -9.18
N ALA A 133 -5.77 -7.81 -10.49
CA ALA A 133 -5.54 -8.95 -11.37
C ALA A 133 -4.18 -9.59 -11.07
N ASP A 134 -4.10 -10.92 -11.19
CA ASP A 134 -2.92 -11.71 -10.88
C ASP A 134 -1.59 -11.09 -11.32
N LEU A 135 -0.75 -10.74 -10.34
CA LEU A 135 0.63 -10.35 -10.51
C LEU A 135 1.51 -11.58 -10.32
N VAL A 136 2.01 -12.11 -11.43
CA VAL A 136 2.89 -13.29 -11.43
C VAL A 136 4.35 -12.85 -11.36
N VAL A 137 5.08 -13.32 -10.34
CA VAL A 137 6.52 -13.11 -10.14
C VAL A 137 7.24 -14.46 -10.21
N GLY A 138 8.11 -14.61 -11.20
CA GLY A 138 8.93 -15.80 -11.38
C GLY A 138 10.23 -15.75 -10.59
N ALA A 139 10.90 -16.90 -10.41
CA ALA A 139 12.19 -16.98 -9.73
C ALA A 139 13.32 -16.17 -10.41
N GLY A 140 13.16 -15.85 -11.70
CA GLY A 140 14.07 -15.01 -12.47
C GLY A 140 13.83 -13.50 -12.34
N ASP A 141 12.74 -13.10 -11.66
CA ASP A 141 12.24 -11.74 -11.71
C ASP A 141 12.63 -10.96 -10.44
N THR A 142 12.77 -9.65 -10.56
CA THR A 142 12.79 -8.74 -9.40
C THR A 142 11.46 -8.03 -9.29
N LEU A 143 10.99 -7.78 -8.06
CA LEU A 143 9.79 -7.02 -7.79
C LEU A 143 10.15 -5.75 -7.01
N THR A 144 9.70 -4.59 -7.48
CA THR A 144 9.66 -3.37 -6.68
C THR A 144 8.20 -3.02 -6.43
N VAL A 145 7.85 -2.76 -5.17
CA VAL A 145 6.53 -2.26 -4.79
C VAL A 145 6.71 -0.88 -4.19
N THR A 146 6.04 0.12 -4.78
CA THR A 146 6.05 1.50 -4.31
C THR A 146 4.63 1.93 -4.00
N TRP A 147 4.37 2.26 -2.73
CA TRP A 147 3.10 2.82 -2.29
C TRP A 147 3.26 4.30 -1.98
N LEU A 148 2.39 5.12 -2.54
CA LEU A 148 2.29 6.53 -2.24
C LEU A 148 0.97 6.80 -1.53
N ILE A 149 1.04 7.49 -0.39
CA ILE A 149 -0.12 8.08 0.28
C ILE A 149 -0.01 9.59 0.14
N GLU A 150 -1.04 10.23 -0.39
CA GLU A 150 -1.10 11.67 -0.64
C GLU A 150 -2.28 12.30 0.10
N VAL A 151 -2.03 13.45 0.71
CA VAL A 151 -3.08 14.36 1.19
C VAL A 151 -3.17 15.55 0.24
N ARG A 152 -4.34 15.78 -0.37
CA ARG A 152 -4.53 16.86 -1.35
C ARG A 152 -5.92 17.46 -1.32
N ASN A 153 -6.08 18.65 -1.88
CA ASN A 153 -7.40 19.24 -2.09
C ASN A 153 -8.24 18.36 -3.05
N ALA A 154 -9.55 18.33 -2.81
CA ALA A 154 -10.51 17.47 -3.50
C ALA A 154 -10.73 17.84 -4.97
#